data_AF-A0A967GVN2-F1
#
_entry.id   AF-A0A967GVN2-F1
#
_cell.length_a   1.000
_cell.length_b   1.000
_cell.length_c   1.000
_cell.angle_alpha   90.00
_cell.angle_beta   90.00
_cell.angle_gamma   90.00
#
_symmetry.space_group_name_H-M   'P 1'
#
loop_
_entity.id
_entity.type
_entity.pdbx_description
1 polymer ?
#
loop_
_entity_poly.entity_id
_entity_poly.type
_entity_poly.pdbx_seq_one_letter_code
_entity_poly.pdbx_strand_id
1 'polypeptide(L)'
;YKTVRLVPRSHFERDHHYWLEMRRRDGAFLSPADHVLENEHLRVEVAGNGTLSLAVKASGKTYTGLHYFEDGGDVGNYWAFYPPYNDRIYTTLSSHPRVWLEENGPL
;
A
#
# COMPACT_ATOMS: atom_id res chain seq x y z
N TYR A 1 15.13 -45.05 10.76
CA TYR A 1 14.62 -43.66 10.74
C TYR A 1 14.23 -43.33 9.30
N LYS A 2 13.10 -42.64 9.07
CA LYS A 2 12.64 -42.30 7.72
C LYS A 2 12.94 -40.83 7.47
N THR A 3 13.89 -40.55 6.58
CA THR A 3 14.26 -39.17 6.23
C THR A 3 13.32 -38.66 5.15
N VAL A 4 12.66 -37.53 5.40
CA VAL A 4 11.81 -36.86 4.41
C VAL A 4 12.58 -35.66 3.87
N ARG A 5 12.65 -35.53 2.54
CA ARG A 5 13.27 -34.39 1.85
C ARG A 5 12.17 -33.49 1.32
N LEU A 6 12.10 -32.26 1.81
CA LEU A 6 11.25 -31.24 1.20
C LEU A 6 11.91 -30.75 -0.08
N VAL A 7 11.14 -30.73 -1.18
CA VAL A 7 11.54 -30.13 -2.45
C VAL A 7 10.49 -29.07 -2.79
N PRO A 8 10.88 -27.79 -2.97
CA PRO A 8 9.95 -26.75 -3.40
C PRO A 8 9.37 -27.11 -4.77
N ARG A 9 8.05 -27.24 -4.87
CA ARG A 9 7.36 -27.62 -6.12
C ARG A 9 6.96 -26.40 -6.97
N SER A 10 6.82 -25.24 -6.35
CA SER A 10 6.43 -23.98 -7.00
C SER A 10 6.78 -22.79 -6.11
N HIS A 11 7.22 -21.68 -6.71
CA HIS A 11 7.35 -20.40 -6.04
C HIS A 11 6.04 -19.62 -6.18
N PHE A 12 5.54 -19.06 -5.08
CA PHE A 12 4.37 -18.18 -5.05
C PHE A 12 4.73 -16.96 -4.22
N GLU A 13 4.62 -15.77 -4.80
CA GLU A 13 4.65 -14.53 -4.03
C GLU A 13 3.33 -14.42 -3.29
N ARG A 14 3.35 -14.65 -1.98
CA ARG A 14 2.20 -14.51 -1.08
C ARG A 14 2.64 -13.69 0.11
N ASP A 15 1.98 -12.57 0.36
CA ASP A 15 2.11 -11.84 1.62
C ASP A 15 1.27 -12.44 2.75
N HIS A 16 0.17 -13.14 2.42
CA HIS A 16 -0.74 -13.69 3.42
C HIS A 16 -0.47 -15.19 3.69
N HIS A 17 0.04 -15.50 4.89
CA HIS A 17 0.18 -16.88 5.36
C HIS A 17 -1.19 -17.42 5.83
N TYR A 18 -1.65 -18.50 5.21
CA TYR A 18 -2.86 -19.25 5.62
C TYR A 18 -2.56 -20.75 5.55
N TRP A 19 -3.11 -21.54 6.47
CA TRP A 19 -2.83 -22.99 6.60
C TRP A 19 -3.57 -23.87 5.58
N LEU A 20 -4.52 -23.31 4.82
CA LEU A 20 -5.24 -24.00 3.74
C LEU A 20 -4.66 -23.60 2.38
N GLU A 21 -4.65 -24.53 1.42
CA GLU A 21 -4.40 -24.19 0.02
C GLU A 21 -5.51 -23.26 -0.49
N MET A 22 -5.16 -21.98 -0.69
CA MET A 22 -6.08 -21.01 -1.28
C MET A 22 -6.17 -21.18 -2.78
N ARG A 23 -7.30 -20.74 -3.34
CA ARG A 23 -7.56 -20.69 -4.78
C ARG A 23 -6.38 -20.03 -5.50
N ARG A 24 -5.78 -20.77 -6.44
CA ARG A 24 -4.77 -20.23 -7.35
C ARG A 24 -5.41 -19.18 -8.24
N ARG A 25 -4.76 -18.03 -8.37
CA ARG A 25 -5.14 -16.96 -9.30
C ARG A 25 -4.39 -17.19 -10.62
N ASP A 26 -5.06 -16.91 -11.71
CA ASP A 26 -4.55 -16.86 -13.09
C ASP A 26 -3.66 -15.62 -13.36
N GLY A 27 -3.63 -14.66 -12.44
CA GLY A 27 -2.81 -13.45 -12.55
C GLY A 27 -3.40 -12.37 -13.45
N ALA A 28 -4.68 -12.50 -13.82
CA ALA A 28 -5.39 -11.55 -14.69
C ALA A 28 -6.04 -10.37 -13.93
N PHE A 29 -5.67 -10.14 -12.68
CA PHE A 29 -6.30 -9.16 -11.79
C PHE A 29 -5.38 -7.97 -11.51
N LEU A 30 -5.96 -6.80 -11.25
CA LEU A 30 -5.24 -5.55 -10.98
C LEU A 30 -4.31 -5.62 -9.76
N SER A 31 -4.70 -6.36 -8.74
CA SER A 31 -3.98 -6.41 -7.46
C SER A 31 -3.28 -7.77 -7.27
N PRO A 32 -1.94 -7.81 -7.26
CA PRO A 32 -1.19 -9.04 -6.96
C PRO A 32 -1.14 -9.38 -5.46
N ALA A 33 -1.31 -8.39 -4.58
CA ALA A 33 -1.33 -8.54 -3.11
C ALA A 33 -2.27 -7.50 -2.48
N ASP A 34 -2.76 -7.74 -1.27
CA ASP A 34 -3.82 -6.94 -0.64
C ASP A 34 -3.52 -5.44 -0.47
N HIS A 35 -2.25 -5.05 -0.55
CA HIS A 35 -1.78 -3.66 -0.43
C HIS A 35 -1.02 -3.19 -1.68
N VAL A 36 -1.11 -3.91 -2.79
CA VAL A 36 -0.40 -3.62 -4.06
C VAL A 36 -1.39 -3.57 -5.21
N LEU A 37 -1.28 -2.56 -6.06
CA LEU A 37 -1.98 -2.45 -7.35
C LEU A 37 -0.93 -2.32 -8.46
N GLU A 38 -1.07 -3.07 -9.53
CA GLU A 38 -0.05 -3.09 -10.58
C GLU A 38 -0.66 -3.30 -11.98
N ASN A 39 -0.23 -2.47 -12.94
CA ASN A 39 -0.54 -2.62 -14.36
C ASN A 39 0.72 -2.40 -15.22
N GLU A 40 0.56 -2.26 -16.55
CA GLU A 40 1.68 -2.05 -17.47
C GLU A 40 2.40 -0.69 -17.31
N HIS A 41 1.75 0.29 -16.69
CA HIS A 41 2.27 1.66 -16.55
C HIS A 41 2.85 1.95 -15.17
N LEU A 42 2.23 1.43 -14.11
CA LEU A 42 2.54 1.78 -12.74
C LEU A 42 2.34 0.63 -11.75
N ARG A 43 3.06 0.70 -10.65
CA ARG A 43 2.88 -0.13 -9.45
C ARG A 43 2.70 0.78 -8.25
N VAL A 44 1.61 0.58 -7.51
CA VAL A 44 1.28 1.30 -6.28
C VAL A 44 1.34 0.33 -5.12
N GLU A 45 1.99 0.72 -4.04
CA GLU A 45 2.06 -0.05 -2.81
C GLU A 45 1.65 0.83 -1.63
N VAL A 46 0.80 0.30 -0.75
CA VAL A 46 0.41 0.95 0.51
C VAL A 46 1.36 0.49 1.61
N ALA A 47 2.15 1.41 2.15
CA ALA A 47 3.05 1.15 3.27
C ALA A 47 2.28 0.95 4.58
N GLY A 48 2.94 0.35 5.59
CA GLY A 48 2.32 0.08 6.90
C GLY A 48 1.85 1.33 7.67
N ASN A 49 2.32 2.52 7.31
CA ASN A 49 1.84 3.79 7.87
C ASN A 49 0.75 4.48 7.02
N GLY A 50 0.27 3.80 5.96
CA GLY A 50 -0.77 4.29 5.06
C GLY A 50 -0.27 5.15 3.89
N THR A 51 1.03 5.45 3.83
CA THR A 51 1.57 6.20 2.68
C THR A 51 1.64 5.35 1.43
N LEU A 52 1.59 5.98 0.26
CA LEU A 52 1.71 5.31 -1.03
C LEU A 52 3.13 5.43 -1.58
N SER A 53 3.62 4.32 -2.12
CA SER A 53 4.80 4.24 -2.98
C SER A 53 4.36 3.96 -4.42
N LEU A 54 4.66 4.89 -5.33
CA LEU A 54 4.28 4.83 -6.74
C LEU A 54 5.52 4.65 -7.61
N ALA A 55 5.63 3.52 -8.29
CA ALA A 55 6.67 3.26 -9.28
C ALA A 55 6.08 3.40 -10.70
N VAL A 56 6.62 4.31 -11.51
CA VAL A 56 6.22 4.54 -12.90
C VAL A 56 7.14 3.76 -13.83
N LYS A 57 6.63 2.68 -14.44
CA LYS A 57 7.43 1.70 -15.20
C LYS A 57 8.11 2.32 -16.43
N ALA A 58 7.40 3.18 -17.16
CA ALA A 58 7.94 3.82 -18.36
C ALA A 58 9.16 4.71 -18.08
N SER A 59 9.22 5.34 -16.91
CA SER A 59 10.30 6.25 -16.53
C SER A 59 11.30 5.65 -15.54
N GLY A 60 10.97 4.51 -14.94
CA GLY A 60 11.72 3.90 -13.85
C GLY A 60 11.73 4.71 -12.55
N LYS A 61 10.97 5.81 -12.45
CA LYS A 61 10.94 6.66 -11.26
C LYS A 61 10.02 6.09 -10.19
N THR A 62 10.44 6.21 -8.94
CA THR A 62 9.63 5.87 -7.76
C THR A 62 9.42 7.10 -6.90
N TYR A 63 8.17 7.33 -6.51
CA TYR A 63 7.75 8.39 -5.60
C TYR A 63 7.24 7.76 -4.31
N THR A 64 7.83 8.12 -3.18
CA THR A 64 7.52 7.52 -1.86
C THR A 64 6.95 8.57 -0.92
N GLY A 65 6.22 8.13 0.11
CA GLY A 65 5.68 9.02 1.14
C GLY A 65 4.51 9.86 0.62
N LEU A 66 3.80 9.39 -0.41
CA LEU A 66 2.61 10.06 -0.94
C LEU A 66 1.40 9.79 -0.03
N HIS A 67 0.37 10.61 -0.15
CA HIS A 67 -0.95 10.37 0.45
C HIS A 67 -0.95 10.20 1.98
N TYR A 68 -0.09 10.95 2.69
CA TYR A 68 -0.29 11.17 4.12
C TYR A 68 -1.25 12.35 4.33
N PHE A 69 -1.92 12.36 5.49
CA PHE A 69 -2.77 13.48 5.89
C PHE A 69 -2.03 14.36 6.89
N GLU A 70 -2.29 15.66 6.78
CA GLU A 70 -1.80 16.70 7.67
C GLU A 70 -3.00 17.49 8.20
N ASP A 71 -3.02 17.75 9.49
CA ASP A 71 -4.03 18.55 10.17
C ASP A 71 -3.34 19.60 11.03
N GLY A 72 -3.81 20.84 10.92
CA GLY A 72 -3.24 22.01 11.58
C GLY A 72 -4.31 23.06 11.85
N GLY A 73 -4.04 23.96 12.79
CA GLY A 73 -5.01 24.99 13.16
C GLY A 73 -5.15 26.06 12.09
N ASP A 74 -6.35 26.61 11.98
CA ASP A 74 -6.64 27.83 11.22
C ASP A 74 -7.44 28.80 12.08
N VAL A 75 -6.90 30.00 12.28
CA VAL A 75 -7.54 31.15 12.97
C VAL A 75 -7.75 32.33 12.01
N GLY A 76 -7.68 32.05 10.71
CA GLY A 76 -8.01 33.00 9.66
C GLY A 76 -9.51 33.19 9.52
N ASN A 77 -9.97 33.28 8.28
CA ASN A 77 -11.40 33.43 7.96
C ASN A 77 -11.71 32.74 6.63
N TYR A 78 -12.95 32.91 6.15
CA TYR A 78 -13.43 32.28 4.92
C TYR A 78 -12.58 32.59 3.66
N TRP A 79 -11.78 33.66 3.68
CA TRP A 79 -10.97 34.11 2.55
C TRP A 79 -9.47 33.79 2.68
N ALA A 80 -8.98 33.63 3.91
CA ALA A 80 -7.55 33.53 4.16
C ALA A 80 -7.27 32.58 5.32
N PHE A 81 -6.37 31.63 5.07
CA PHE A 81 -5.77 30.78 6.09
C PHE A 81 -4.81 31.60 6.95
N TYR A 82 -4.87 31.41 8.27
CA TYR A 82 -3.90 31.96 9.20
C TYR A 82 -3.60 30.96 10.32
N PRO A 83 -2.38 30.40 10.41
CA PRO A 83 -2.06 29.44 11.46
C PRO A 83 -1.97 30.13 12.83
N PRO A 84 -2.39 29.47 13.93
CA PRO A 84 -2.18 29.96 15.29
C PRO A 84 -0.68 30.24 15.59
N TYR A 85 -0.40 31.19 16.48
CA TYR A 85 0.99 31.47 16.89
C TYR A 85 1.70 30.26 17.52
N ASN A 86 0.95 29.43 18.25
CA ASN A 86 1.44 28.19 18.86
C ASN A 86 0.72 27.01 18.22
N ASP A 87 0.79 26.90 16.89
CA ASP A 87 0.15 25.81 16.16
C ASP A 87 0.91 24.49 16.36
N ARG A 88 0.16 23.38 16.25
CA ARG A 88 0.72 22.03 16.23
C ARG A 88 0.16 21.27 15.05
N ILE A 89 1.06 20.93 14.14
CA ILE A 89 0.76 20.14 12.96
C ILE A 89 0.81 18.65 13.34
N TYR A 90 -0.25 17.93 13.01
CA TYR A 90 -0.35 16.49 13.15
C TYR A 90 -0.31 15.82 11.79
N THR A 91 0.41 14.70 11.68
CA THR A 91 0.49 13.94 10.44
C THR A 91 0.22 12.47 10.66
N THR A 92 -0.21 11.76 9.62
CA THR A 92 -0.40 10.31 9.67
C THR A 92 0.88 9.50 9.45
N LEU A 93 2.04 10.14 9.31
CA LEU A 93 3.32 9.48 9.00
C LEU A 93 3.76 8.46 10.05
N SER A 94 3.36 8.63 11.31
CA SER A 94 3.59 7.70 12.41
C SER A 94 2.36 6.86 12.78
N SER A 95 1.29 6.91 11.99
CA SER A 95 0.08 6.13 12.23
C SER A 95 0.23 4.68 11.76
N HIS A 96 -0.68 3.81 12.20
CA HIS A 96 -0.76 2.41 11.76
C HIS A 96 -2.19 2.12 11.30
N PRO A 97 -2.58 2.57 10.09
CA PRO A 97 -3.94 2.38 9.60
C PRO A 97 -4.22 0.92 9.23
N ARG A 98 -5.50 0.55 9.24
CA ARG A 98 -5.95 -0.73 8.70
C ARG A 98 -6.19 -0.57 7.22
N VAL A 99 -5.55 -1.40 6.42
CA VAL A 99 -5.66 -1.42 4.95
C VAL A 99 -6.21 -2.77 4.53
N TRP A 100 -7.14 -2.78 3.58
CA TRP A 100 -7.66 -4.01 2.98
C TRP A 100 -8.08 -3.75 1.53
N LEU A 101 -8.03 -4.79 0.72
CA LEU A 101 -8.47 -4.78 -0.67
C LEU A 101 -9.98 -5.04 -0.72
N GLU A 102 -10.77 -4.02 -1.04
CA GLU A 102 -12.23 -4.14 -1.13
C GLU A 102 -12.67 -4.88 -2.39
N GLU A 103 -12.10 -4.50 -3.54
CA GLU A 103 -12.42 -5.08 -4.85
C GLU A 103 -11.15 -5.35 -5.65
N ASN A 104 -11.14 -6.45 -6.39
CA ASN A 104 -10.06 -6.79 -7.31
C ASN A 104 -10.62 -7.23 -8.66
N GLY A 105 -10.70 -6.28 -9.58
CA GLY A 105 -11.17 -6.49 -10.94
C GLY A 105 -10.08 -7.01 -11.87
N PRO A 106 -10.47 -7.49 -13.07
CA PRO A 106 -9.53 -7.84 -14.11
C PRO A 106 -8.74 -6.61 -14.59
N LEU A 107 -7.52 -6.86 -15.09
CA LEU A 107 -6.74 -5.91 -15.88
C LEU A 107 -7.24 -5.83 -17.33
#